data_AF-A0A7X4H8A0-F1
#
_entry.id   AF-A0A7X4H8A0-F1
#
_cell.length_a   1.000
_cell.length_b   1.000
_cell.length_c   1.000
_cell.angle_alpha   90.00
_cell.angle_beta   90.00
_cell.angle_gamma   90.00
#
_symmetry.space_group_name_H-M   'P 1'
#
loop_
_entity.id
_entity.type
_entity.pdbx_description
1 polymer ?
#
loop_
_entity_poly.entity_id
_entity_poly.type
_entity_poly.pdbx_seq_one_letter_code
_entity_poly.pdbx_strand_id
1 'polypeptide(L)'
;MHTSKKFLLAGITLLLIGAIFDLFSGLSSGNITELLTSAGFFAMAGSYVLNWPKAQPAGQPLALYKPNKASLALSLLGTVLLVVAFGLRRGWF
;
A
#
# COMPACT_ATOMS: atom_id res chain seq x y z
N MET A 1 -11.99 -18.39 -12.04
CA MET A 1 -11.43 -17.06 -11.68
C MET A 1 -10.42 -17.14 -10.51
N HIS A 2 -9.46 -18.08 -10.50
CA HIS A 2 -8.47 -18.20 -9.41
C HIS A 2 -7.17 -17.40 -9.62
N THR A 3 -6.94 -16.89 -10.82
CA THR A 3 -5.68 -16.25 -11.24
C THR A 3 -5.49 -14.85 -10.65
N SER A 4 -6.56 -14.05 -10.54
CA SER A 4 -6.50 -12.64 -10.12
C SER A 4 -6.02 -12.42 -8.68
N LYS A 5 -6.34 -13.32 -7.75
CA LYS A 5 -5.87 -13.21 -6.35
C LYS A 5 -4.37 -13.45 -6.20
N LYS A 6 -3.80 -14.36 -7.00
CA LYS A 6 -2.36 -14.67 -6.98
C LYS A 6 -1.55 -13.49 -7.53
N PHE A 7 -2.01 -12.86 -8.61
CA PHE A 7 -1.38 -11.66 -9.16
C PHE A 7 -1.45 -10.47 -8.21
N LEU A 8 -2.60 -10.25 -7.55
CA LEU A 8 -2.74 -9.18 -6.57
C LEU A 8 -1.80 -9.38 -5.37
N LEU A 9 -1.70 -10.61 -4.87
CA LEU A 9 -0.78 -10.96 -3.78
C LEU A 9 0.68 -10.70 -4.19
N ALA A 10 1.08 -11.17 -5.38
CA ALA A 10 2.41 -10.95 -5.91
C ALA A 10 2.74 -9.45 -6.05
N GLY A 11 1.77 -8.64 -6.50
CA GLY A 11 1.92 -7.18 -6.59
C GLY A 11 2.14 -6.52 -5.22
N ILE A 12 1.38 -6.92 -4.20
CA ILE A 12 1.57 -6.42 -2.82
C ILE A 12 2.93 -6.85 -2.26
N THR A 13 3.35 -8.09 -2.51
CA THR A 13 4.66 -8.58 -2.09
C THR A 13 5.80 -7.76 -2.72
N LEU A 14 5.72 -7.49 -4.02
CA LEU A 14 6.72 -6.65 -4.71
C LEU A 14 6.73 -5.22 -4.16
N LEU A 15 5.56 -4.64 -3.88
CA LEU A 15 5.42 -3.33 -3.24
C LEU A 15 6.11 -3.29 -1.86
N LEU A 16 5.90 -4.32 -1.03
CA LEU A 16 6.50 -4.42 0.28
C LEU A 16 8.01 -4.61 0.22
N ILE A 17 8.51 -5.40 -0.74
CA ILE A 17 9.95 -5.56 -0.95
C ILE A 17 10.56 -4.20 -1.31
N GLY A 18 9.98 -3.47 -2.27
CA GLY A 18 10.42 -2.12 -2.62
C GLY A 18 10.43 -1.18 -1.42
N ALA A 19 9.35 -1.18 -0.63
CA ALA A 19 9.25 -0.37 0.59
C ALA A 19 10.36 -0.67 1.61
N ILE A 20 10.77 -1.93 1.75
CA ILE A 20 11.86 -2.31 2.67
C ILE A 20 13.21 -1.79 2.15
N PHE A 21 13.46 -1.88 0.83
CA PHE A 21 14.67 -1.32 0.24
C PHE A 21 14.73 0.20 0.39
N ASP A 22 13.64 0.91 0.10
CA ASP A 22 13.52 2.35 0.29
C ASP A 22 13.71 2.73 1.78
N LEU A 23 13.16 1.94 2.71
CA LEU A 23 13.37 2.16 4.15
C LEU A 23 14.84 2.02 4.53
N PHE A 24 15.51 0.96 4.05
CA PHE A 24 16.94 0.74 4.33
C PHE A 24 17.81 1.83 3.71
N SER A 25 17.53 2.21 2.46
CA SER A 25 18.17 3.32 1.76
C SER A 25 17.99 4.63 2.51
N GLY A 26 16.76 4.97 2.90
CA GLY A 26 16.44 6.18 3.64
C GLY A 26 17.08 6.24 5.02
N LEU A 27 17.14 5.13 5.76
CA LEU A 27 17.81 5.06 7.06
C LEU A 27 19.34 5.16 6.94
N SER A 28 19.93 4.48 5.95
CA SER A 28 21.39 4.46 5.78
C SER A 28 21.97 5.74 5.20
N SER A 29 21.22 6.41 4.30
CA SER A 29 21.64 7.63 3.62
C SER A 29 21.07 8.92 4.24
N GLY A 30 20.18 8.79 5.25
CA GLY A 30 19.45 9.93 5.82
C GLY A 30 18.47 10.57 4.84
N ASN A 31 18.11 9.88 3.75
CA ASN A 31 17.25 10.43 2.72
C ASN A 31 15.77 10.35 3.11
N ILE A 32 15.21 11.49 3.50
CA ILE A 32 13.81 11.59 3.92
C ILE A 32 12.81 11.22 2.82
N THR A 33 13.15 11.41 1.54
CA THR A 33 12.24 11.06 0.43
C THR A 33 12.04 9.56 0.30
N GLU A 34 13.08 8.77 0.54
CA GLU A 34 13.04 7.31 0.54
C GLU A 34 12.25 6.79 1.77
N LEU A 35 12.46 7.39 2.94
CA LEU A 35 11.67 7.09 4.15
C LEU A 35 10.17 7.35 3.94
N LEU A 36 9.82 8.51 3.39
CA LEU A 36 8.42 8.84 3.10
C LEU A 36 7.81 7.91 2.04
N THR A 37 8.59 7.52 1.03
CA THR A 37 8.17 6.57 0.00
C THR A 37 7.86 5.20 0.60
N SER A 38 8.76 4.69 1.45
CA SER A 38 8.56 3.42 2.18
C SER A 38 7.30 3.44 3.04
N ALA A 39 7.11 4.50 3.84
CA ALA A 39 5.95 4.67 4.70
C ALA A 39 4.65 4.73 3.89
N GLY A 40 4.69 5.39 2.73
CA GLY A 40 3.58 5.46 1.79
C GLY A 40 3.17 4.08 1.25
N PHE A 41 4.15 3.27 0.83
CA PHE A 41 3.90 1.91 0.34
C PHE A 41 3.42 0.96 1.44
N PHE A 42 3.95 1.04 2.66
CA PHE A 42 3.45 0.25 3.79
C PHE A 42 1.99 0.59 4.13
N ALA A 43 1.64 1.88 4.12
CA ALA A 43 0.27 2.31 4.37
C ALA A 43 -0.69 1.78 3.29
N MET A 44 -0.32 1.84 2.02
CA MET A 44 -1.10 1.23 0.94
C MET A 44 -1.24 -0.28 1.10
N ALA A 45 -0.14 -1.01 1.34
CA ALA A 45 -0.19 -2.45 1.54
C ALA A 45 -1.10 -2.83 2.71
N GLY A 46 -1.02 -2.11 3.84
CA GLY A 46 -1.91 -2.29 4.99
C GLY A 46 -3.38 -2.05 4.63
N SER A 47 -3.69 -1.00 3.86
CA SER A 47 -5.04 -0.73 3.35
C SER A 47 -5.62 -1.92 2.57
N TYR A 48 -4.82 -2.51 1.68
CA TYR A 48 -5.22 -3.68 0.90
C TYR A 48 -5.44 -4.93 1.76
N VAL A 49 -4.55 -5.20 2.70
CA VAL A 49 -4.69 -6.35 3.62
C VAL A 49 -5.99 -6.25 4.43
N LEU A 50 -6.33 -5.06 4.91
CA LEU A 50 -7.57 -4.83 5.67
C LEU A 50 -8.85 -5.01 4.84
N ASN A 51 -8.80 -4.74 3.53
CA ASN A 51 -9.92 -4.91 2.61
C ASN A 51 -9.83 -6.22 1.82
N TRP A 52 -8.94 -7.14 2.20
CA TRP A 52 -8.75 -8.37 1.46
C TRP A 52 -10.07 -9.18 1.44
N PRO A 53 -10.56 -9.58 0.26
CA PRO A 53 -11.86 -10.22 0.15
C PRO A 53 -11.83 -11.58 0.86
N LYS A 54 -12.65 -11.71 1.92
CA LYS A 54 -12.85 -12.97 2.64
C LYS A 54 -13.51 -13.99 1.71
N ALA A 55 -13.16 -15.27 1.89
CA ALA A 55 -13.82 -16.35 1.18
C ALA A 55 -15.32 -16.34 1.55
N GLN A 56 -16.18 -16.33 0.53
CA GLN A 56 -17.62 -16.44 0.73
C GLN A 56 -18.05 -17.89 0.48
N PRO A 57 -18.96 -18.44 1.31
CA PRO A 57 -19.55 -19.74 1.05
C PRO A 57 -20.23 -19.75 -0.32
N ALA A 58 -20.11 -20.86 -1.05
CA ALA A 58 -20.77 -21.02 -2.33
C ALA A 58 -22.29 -20.85 -2.17
N GLY A 59 -22.91 -20.01 -3.00
CA GLY A 59 -24.35 -19.76 -2.99
C GLY A 59 -24.81 -18.53 -2.20
N GLN A 60 -23.92 -17.82 -1.50
CA GLN A 60 -24.27 -16.51 -0.94
C GLN A 60 -24.13 -15.38 -1.98
N PRO A 61 -25.03 -14.37 -1.96
CA PRO A 61 -24.87 -13.18 -2.79
C PRO A 61 -23.56 -12.48 -2.44
N LEU A 62 -22.87 -11.94 -3.45
CA LEU A 62 -21.62 -11.21 -3.28
C LEU A 62 -21.80 -10.13 -2.20
N ALA A 63 -21.11 -10.28 -1.07
CA ALA A 63 -21.16 -9.26 -0.03
C ALA A 63 -20.71 -7.91 -0.63
N LEU A 64 -21.57 -6.91 -0.51
CA LEU A 64 -21.29 -5.54 -0.92
C LEU A 64 -19.98 -5.09 -0.30
N TYR A 65 -19.04 -4.64 -1.13
CA TYR A 65 -17.79 -4.07 -0.69
C TYR A 65 -18.09 -2.85 0.20
N LYS A 66 -17.81 -2.98 1.50
CA LYS A 66 -17.90 -1.89 2.46
C LYS A 66 -16.49 -1.53 2.89
N PRO A 67 -15.93 -0.41 2.40
CA PRO A 67 -14.58 -0.03 2.76
C PRO A 67 -14.49 0.24 4.27
N ASN A 68 -13.50 -0.37 4.91
CA ASN A 68 -13.22 -0.13 6.33
C ASN A 68 -12.66 1.29 6.50
N LYS A 69 -13.13 2.06 7.50
CA LYS A 69 -12.60 3.39 7.83
C LYS A 69 -11.08 3.39 8.01
N ALA A 70 -10.53 2.36 8.67
CA ALA A 70 -9.09 2.23 8.87
C ALA A 70 -8.34 2.02 7.54
N SER A 71 -8.92 1.24 6.62
CA SER A 71 -8.33 1.00 5.31
C SER A 71 -8.36 2.25 4.43
N LEU A 72 -9.46 3.03 4.48
CA LEU A 72 -9.54 4.32 3.80
C LEU A 72 -8.51 5.31 4.35
N ALA A 73 -8.38 5.40 5.67
CA ALA A 73 -7.37 6.26 6.31
C ALA A 73 -5.95 5.88 5.89
N LEU A 74 -5.62 4.59 5.87
CA LEU A 74 -4.31 4.10 5.41
C LEU A 74 -4.06 4.39 3.92
N SER A 75 -5.07 4.24 3.06
CA SER A 75 -4.95 4.56 1.64
C SER A 75 -4.67 6.05 1.41
N LEU A 76 -5.41 6.92 2.11
CA LEU A 76 -5.23 8.37 2.06
C LEU A 76 -3.85 8.78 2.59
N LEU A 77 -3.46 8.26 3.77
CA LEU A 77 -2.14 8.51 4.34
C LEU A 77 -1.03 8.06 3.38
N GLY A 78 -1.15 6.86 2.82
CA GLY A 78 -0.19 6.34 1.85
C GLY A 78 -0.05 7.24 0.63
N THR A 79 -1.17 7.72 0.09
CA THR A 79 -1.20 8.64 -1.04
C THR A 79 -0.53 9.97 -0.70
N VAL A 80 -0.86 10.57 0.45
CA VAL A 80 -0.26 11.83 0.90
C VAL A 80 1.25 11.69 1.06
N LEU A 81 1.71 10.62 1.72
CA LEU A 81 3.14 10.37 1.93
C LEU A 81 3.89 10.26 0.60
N LEU A 82 3.33 9.56 -0.39
CA LEU A 82 3.95 9.42 -1.71
C LEU A 82 3.94 10.73 -2.50
N VAL A 83 2.87 11.51 -2.43
CA VAL A 83 2.81 12.83 -3.06
C VAL A 83 3.86 13.77 -2.47
N VAL A 84 4.00 13.78 -1.14
CA VAL A 84 5.03 14.58 -0.46
C VAL A 84 6.42 14.10 -0.83
N ALA A 85 6.67 12.77 -0.79
CA ALA A 85 7.96 12.20 -1.18
C ALA A 85 8.35 12.56 -2.62
N PHE A 86 7.39 12.43 -3.54
CA PHE A 86 7.60 12.76 -4.94
C PHE A 86 7.78 14.26 -5.17
N GLY A 87 6.98 15.09 -4.50
CA GLY A 87 7.09 16.54 -4.56
C GLY A 87 8.43 17.05 -4.05
N LEU A 88 8.93 16.52 -2.93
CA LEU A 88 10.26 16.81 -2.41
C LEU A 88 11.36 16.36 -3.40
N ARG A 89 11.22 15.18 -4.00
CA ARG A 89 12.19 14.68 -5.00
C ARG A 89 12.23 15.53 -6.28
N ARG A 90 11.13 16.19 -6.62
CA ARG A 90 10.98 17.02 -7.83
C ARG A 90 11.14 18.52 -7.58
N GLY A 91 11.32 18.95 -6.32
CA GLY A 91 11.41 20.37 -5.96
C GLY A 91 10.09 21.13 -6.17
N TRP A 92 8.95 20.48 -5.92
CA TRP A 92 7.63 21.12 -6.02
C TRP A 92 7.31 22.06 -4.85
N PHE A 93 8.07 21.99 -3.76
CA PHE A 93 7.91 22.76 -2.53
C PHE A 93 9.23 23.45 -2.15
#